data_AF-A0A8H5ZRG3-F1
#
_entry.id   AF-A0A8H5ZRG3-F1
#
_cell.length_a   1.000
_cell.length_b   1.000
_cell.length_c   1.000
_cell.angle_alpha   90.00
_cell.angle_beta   90.00
_cell.angle_gamma   90.00
#
_symmetry.space_group_name_H-M   'P 1'
#
loop_
_entity.id
_entity.type
_entity.pdbx_description
1 polymer ?
#
loop_
_entity_poly.entity_id
_entity_poly.type
_entity_poly.pdbx_seq_one_letter_code
_entity_poly.pdbx_strand_id
1 'polypeptide(L)'
;MATERDLFAVQLARVGSQAGQATNKPCKSTKIPDPPMLSDGKDPTFKDWTLAIHQKLDANTDHYSTAVLHKVYVTSCCKGNTRHHLVPCLCPESHNPYNNAQDMLVYLKNIFSDLNKGCNARQQYNNLKMVSGDKFYIFILNFYYLAVEAGIDPDYWKEDLY
;
A
#
# COMPACT_ATOMS: atom_id res chain seq x y z
N MET A 1 70.92 18.86 -18.00
CA MET A 1 70.23 18.47 -19.25
C MET A 1 69.43 17.20 -18.96
N ALA A 2 68.28 17.34 -18.29
CA ALA A 2 67.34 16.25 -18.03
C ALA A 2 66.15 16.48 -18.98
N THR A 3 66.25 15.81 -20.12
CA THR A 3 65.44 15.94 -21.34
C THR A 3 64.10 15.23 -21.21
N GLU A 4 63.01 15.96 -21.50
CA GLU A 4 61.72 15.60 -22.15
C GLU A 4 60.94 14.33 -21.77
N ARG A 5 61.55 13.31 -21.16
CA ARG A 5 60.89 12.07 -20.72
C ARG A 5 60.06 12.27 -19.45
N ASP A 6 60.42 13.23 -18.60
CA ASP A 6 59.66 13.55 -17.38
C ASP A 6 58.36 14.31 -17.67
N LEU A 7 58.31 15.08 -18.75
CA LEU A 7 57.11 15.82 -19.15
C LEU A 7 56.01 14.88 -19.70
N PHE A 8 56.38 13.81 -20.39
CA PHE A 8 55.41 12.80 -20.85
C PHE A 8 54.87 11.92 -19.72
N ALA A 9 55.65 11.66 -18.67
CA ALA A 9 55.21 10.91 -17.50
C ALA A 9 54.15 11.69 -16.67
N VAL A 10 54.30 13.01 -16.57
CA VAL A 10 53.33 13.88 -15.88
C VAL A 10 52.04 14.05 -16.69
N GLN A 11 52.12 14.02 -18.03
CA GLN A 11 50.94 14.12 -18.89
C GLN A 11 50.08 12.83 -18.86
N LEU A 12 50.69 11.65 -18.76
CA LEU A 12 49.98 10.37 -18.63
C LEU A 12 49.39 10.15 -17.22
N ALA A 13 49.98 10.74 -16.18
CA ALA A 13 49.42 10.71 -14.83
C ALA A 13 48.14 11.55 -14.69
N ARG A 14 47.99 12.63 -15.48
CA ARG A 14 46.77 13.47 -15.47
C ARG A 14 45.61 12.88 -16.28
N VAL A 15 45.88 12.01 -17.26
CA VAL A 15 44.83 11.33 -18.04
C VAL A 15 44.26 10.11 -17.28
N GLY A 16 45.00 9.57 -16.30
CA GLY A 16 44.57 8.44 -15.46
C GLY A 16 43.65 8.77 -14.28
N SER A 17 43.33 10.06 -14.03
CA SER A 17 42.46 10.48 -12.91
C SER A 17 41.13 11.07 -13.35
N GLN A 18 40.58 10.60 -14.47
CA GLN A 18 39.13 10.48 -14.56
C GLN A 18 38.76 9.05 -14.18
N ALA A 19 38.87 8.78 -12.87
CA ALA A 19 38.01 7.78 -12.26
C ALA A 19 36.61 8.21 -12.65
N GLY A 20 36.00 7.45 -13.56
CA GLY A 20 34.63 7.69 -13.99
C GLY A 20 33.81 7.89 -12.73
N GLN A 21 33.26 9.10 -12.57
CA GLN A 21 32.04 9.23 -11.80
C GLN A 21 31.04 8.34 -12.53
N ALA A 22 31.01 7.07 -12.14
CA ALA A 22 29.80 6.29 -12.20
C ALA A 22 28.81 7.16 -11.45
N THR A 23 28.03 7.93 -12.21
CA THR A 23 26.77 8.41 -11.71
C THR A 23 26.03 7.13 -11.38
N ASN A 24 26.13 6.71 -10.12
CA ASN A 24 25.26 5.71 -9.55
C ASN A 24 23.88 6.35 -9.67
N LYS A 25 23.26 6.20 -10.85
CA LYS A 25 21.84 6.44 -11.00
C LYS A 25 21.23 5.56 -9.92
N PRO A 26 20.49 6.13 -8.95
CA PRO A 26 19.82 5.30 -7.96
C PRO A 26 19.01 4.27 -8.75
N CYS A 27 19.39 3.00 -8.60
CA CYS A 27 18.69 1.92 -9.25
C CYS A 27 17.32 1.86 -8.59
N LYS A 28 16.27 2.10 -9.37
CA LYS A 28 14.92 2.07 -8.83
C LYS A 28 14.59 0.68 -8.33
N SER A 29 13.80 0.60 -7.27
CA SER A 29 13.32 -0.66 -6.72
C SER A 29 12.53 -1.46 -7.76
N THR A 30 12.49 -2.78 -7.60
CA THR A 30 11.73 -3.69 -8.46
C THR A 30 10.26 -3.26 -8.49
N LYS A 31 9.69 -3.14 -9.70
CA LYS A 31 8.30 -2.75 -9.87
C LYS A 31 7.38 -3.88 -9.41
N ILE A 32 6.69 -3.66 -8.29
CA ILE A 32 5.64 -4.56 -7.81
C ILE A 32 4.41 -4.44 -8.75
N PRO A 33 3.61 -5.49 -8.98
CA PRO A 33 2.36 -5.36 -9.71
C PRO A 33 1.43 -4.29 -9.10
N ASP A 34 0.70 -3.57 -9.96
CA ASP A 34 -0.30 -2.62 -9.50
C ASP A 34 -1.54 -3.37 -8.96
N PRO A 35 -2.24 -2.84 -7.94
CA PRO A 35 -3.44 -3.47 -7.41
C PRO A 35 -4.58 -3.41 -8.44
N PRO A 36 -5.58 -4.31 -8.30
CA PRO A 36 -6.79 -4.25 -9.12
C PRO A 36 -7.53 -2.92 -8.94
N MET A 37 -8.32 -2.53 -9.95
CA MET A 37 -9.06 -1.26 -9.91
C MET A 37 -10.26 -1.31 -8.96
N LEU A 38 -10.36 -0.36 -8.04
CA LEU A 38 -11.50 -0.21 -7.12
C LEU A 38 -12.67 0.50 -7.82
N SER A 39 -13.86 -0.11 -7.76
CA SER A 39 -15.09 0.44 -8.34
C SER A 39 -16.20 0.61 -7.30
N ASP A 40 -16.61 -0.50 -6.67
CA ASP A 40 -17.74 -0.59 -5.74
C ASP A 40 -17.35 -1.20 -4.38
N GLY A 41 -16.06 -1.50 -4.18
CA GLY A 41 -15.55 -2.08 -2.94
C GLY A 41 -15.95 -3.53 -2.67
N LYS A 42 -16.50 -4.25 -3.65
CA LYS A 42 -16.85 -5.67 -3.53
C LYS A 42 -15.74 -6.59 -4.04
N ASP A 43 -15.24 -6.32 -5.24
CA ASP A 43 -14.12 -7.05 -5.84
C ASP A 43 -13.17 -6.08 -6.56
N PRO A 44 -12.00 -5.76 -5.97
CA PRO A 44 -11.52 -6.19 -4.65
C PRO A 44 -12.34 -5.58 -3.50
N THR A 45 -12.27 -6.20 -2.31
CA THR A 45 -12.79 -5.55 -1.10
C THR A 45 -12.01 -4.27 -0.81
N PHE A 46 -12.67 -3.26 -0.22
CA PHE A 46 -11.97 -2.01 0.12
C PHE A 46 -10.77 -2.23 1.06
N LYS A 47 -10.87 -3.18 2.00
CA LYS A 47 -9.80 -3.51 2.95
C LYS A 47 -8.57 -4.09 2.22
N ASP A 48 -8.79 -5.08 1.36
CA ASP A 48 -7.71 -5.73 0.61
C ASP A 48 -7.04 -4.77 -0.38
N TRP A 49 -7.86 -3.96 -1.05
CA TRP A 49 -7.37 -2.94 -1.96
C TRP A 49 -6.51 -1.88 -1.25
N THR A 50 -6.98 -1.37 -0.11
CA THR A 50 -6.25 -0.36 0.67
C THR A 50 -4.92 -0.92 1.18
N LEU A 51 -4.90 -2.18 1.63
CA LEU A 51 -3.68 -2.87 2.02
C LEU A 51 -2.68 -2.93 0.85
N ALA A 52 -3.12 -3.32 -0.34
CA ALA A 52 -2.26 -3.40 -1.52
C ALA A 52 -1.71 -2.03 -1.94
N ILE A 53 -2.51 -0.97 -1.85
CA ILE A 53 -2.08 0.41 -2.09
C ILE A 53 -0.97 0.82 -1.12
N HIS A 54 -1.14 0.58 0.18
CA HIS A 54 -0.11 0.89 1.18
C HIS A 54 1.19 0.13 0.91
N GLN A 55 1.10 -1.20 0.74
CA GLN A 55 2.26 -2.04 0.44
C GLN A 55 3.03 -1.56 -0.79
N LYS A 56 2.31 -1.15 -1.83
CA LYS A 56 2.89 -0.62 -3.06
C LYS A 56 3.62 0.71 -2.85
N LEU A 57 2.97 1.65 -2.17
CA LEU A 57 3.55 2.97 -1.91
C LEU A 57 4.77 2.88 -1.00
N ASP A 58 4.76 1.97 -0.02
CA ASP A 58 5.88 1.73 0.90
C ASP A 58 7.06 1.04 0.22
N ALA A 59 6.79 0.01 -0.59
CA ALA A 59 7.85 -0.78 -1.23
C ALA A 59 8.45 -0.10 -2.47
N ASN A 60 7.70 0.78 -3.15
CA ASN A 60 8.17 1.57 -4.29
C ASN A 60 8.28 3.08 -3.95
N THR A 61 8.70 3.44 -2.72
CA THR A 61 8.85 4.85 -2.27
C THR A 61 9.71 5.70 -3.19
N ASP A 62 10.75 5.12 -3.79
CA ASP A 62 11.64 5.76 -4.77
C ASP A 62 10.94 6.08 -6.11
N HIS A 63 9.82 5.42 -6.42
CA HIS A 63 8.98 5.73 -7.59
C HIS A 63 7.94 6.80 -7.29
N TYR A 64 7.51 6.92 -6.04
CA TYR A 64 6.48 7.87 -5.60
C TYR A 64 7.00 8.75 -4.47
N SER A 65 7.93 9.64 -4.80
CA SER A 65 8.66 10.44 -3.81
C SER A 65 7.89 11.65 -3.27
N THR A 66 6.69 11.94 -3.78
CA THR A 66 5.91 13.13 -3.40
C THR A 66 4.46 12.79 -3.08
N ALA A 67 3.85 13.59 -2.20
CA ALA A 67 2.42 13.46 -1.89
C ALA A 67 1.52 13.61 -3.12
N VAL A 68 1.93 14.41 -4.11
CA VAL A 68 1.20 14.54 -5.38
C VAL A 68 1.23 13.23 -6.16
N LEU A 69 2.38 12.57 -6.24
CA LEU A 69 2.51 11.26 -6.89
C LEU A 69 1.70 10.18 -6.17
N HIS A 70 1.62 10.21 -4.84
CA HIS A 70 0.73 9.32 -4.09
C HIS A 70 -0.74 9.54 -4.45
N LYS A 71 -1.20 10.80 -4.48
CA LYS A 71 -2.59 11.12 -4.87
C LYS A 71 -2.90 10.63 -6.29
N VAL A 72 -2.03 10.95 -7.24
CA VAL A 72 -2.18 10.51 -8.65
C VAL A 72 -2.23 8.99 -8.73
N TYR A 73 -1.38 8.29 -7.97
CA TYR A 73 -1.37 6.84 -7.96
C TYR A 73 -2.68 6.25 -7.42
N VAL A 74 -3.14 6.70 -6.25
CA VAL A 74 -4.42 6.28 -5.67
C VAL A 74 -5.58 6.54 -6.64
N THR A 75 -5.64 7.73 -7.26
CA THR A 75 -6.65 8.04 -8.29
C THR A 75 -6.57 7.10 -9.49
N SER A 76 -5.36 6.72 -9.92
CA SER A 76 -5.17 5.82 -11.06
C SER A 76 -5.68 4.40 -10.81
N CYS A 77 -5.74 3.99 -9.53
CA CYS A 77 -6.29 2.70 -9.11
C CYS A 77 -7.80 2.72 -8.87
N CYS A 78 -8.47 3.85 -9.09
CA CYS A 78 -9.92 4.01 -8.93
C CYS A 78 -10.64 4.08 -10.29
N LYS A 79 -11.81 3.45 -10.41
CA LYS A 79 -12.71 3.52 -11.57
C LYS A 79 -14.16 3.69 -11.14
N GLY A 80 -15.06 3.88 -12.12
CA GLY A 80 -16.50 3.93 -11.89
C GLY A 80 -16.91 4.91 -10.81
N ASN A 81 -17.79 4.46 -9.89
CA ASN A 81 -18.34 5.28 -8.81
C ASN A 81 -17.25 5.82 -7.88
N THR A 82 -16.28 4.99 -7.51
CA THR A 82 -15.15 5.41 -6.66
C THR A 82 -14.43 6.62 -7.27
N ARG A 83 -14.11 6.56 -8.57
CA ARG A 83 -13.45 7.68 -9.25
C ARG A 83 -14.35 8.92 -9.33
N HIS A 84 -15.64 8.74 -9.59
CA HIS A 84 -16.60 9.84 -9.65
C HIS A 84 -16.67 10.64 -8.35
N HIS A 85 -16.62 9.98 -7.19
CA HIS A 85 -16.63 10.64 -5.88
C HIS A 85 -15.33 11.39 -5.55
N LEU A 86 -14.19 10.99 -6.12
CA LEU A 86 -12.89 11.62 -5.85
C LEU A 86 -12.65 12.88 -6.69
N VAL A 87 -13.14 12.92 -7.94
CA VAL A 87 -12.85 14.00 -8.90
C VAL A 87 -13.16 15.41 -8.35
N PRO A 88 -14.32 15.68 -7.70
CA PRO A 88 -14.63 17.02 -7.19
C PRO A 88 -13.59 17.59 -6.21
N CYS A 89 -12.93 16.73 -5.44
CA CYS A 89 -11.89 17.11 -4.48
C CYS A 89 -10.46 17.05 -5.06
N LEU A 90 -10.30 16.58 -6.30
CA LEU A 90 -9.03 16.57 -7.01
C LEU A 90 -8.91 17.74 -8.02
N CYS A 91 -10.00 18.42 -8.33
CA CYS A 91 -9.99 19.61 -9.17
C CYS A 91 -9.22 20.76 -8.50
N PRO A 92 -8.39 21.51 -9.26
CA PRO A 92 -7.65 22.67 -8.72
C PRO A 92 -8.53 23.76 -8.10
N GLU A 93 -9.78 23.88 -8.56
CA GLU A 93 -10.77 24.85 -8.09
C GLU A 93 -11.60 24.33 -6.90
N SER A 94 -11.28 23.15 -6.35
CA SER A 94 -12.02 22.58 -5.24
C SER A 94 -11.86 23.44 -3.98
N HIS A 95 -12.96 23.68 -3.28
CA HIS A 95 -12.95 24.39 -2.00
C HIS A 95 -12.38 23.50 -0.87
N ASN A 96 -12.31 22.19 -1.07
CA ASN A 96 -11.79 21.24 -0.09
C ASN A 96 -10.93 20.17 -0.78
N PRO A 97 -9.72 20.53 -1.25
CA PRO A 97 -8.84 19.60 -1.94
C PRO A 97 -8.18 18.63 -0.96
N TYR A 98 -7.92 17.40 -1.42
CA TYR A 98 -7.11 16.46 -0.63
C TYR A 98 -5.66 16.94 -0.55
N ASN A 99 -5.07 16.97 0.65
CA ASN A 99 -3.67 17.34 0.83
C ASN A 99 -2.77 16.21 0.35
N ASN A 100 -3.09 14.97 0.74
CA ASN A 100 -2.30 13.77 0.47
C ASN A 100 -3.19 12.55 0.17
N ALA A 101 -2.56 11.40 -0.12
CA ALA A 101 -3.28 10.16 -0.41
C ALA A 101 -4.01 9.58 0.82
N GLN A 102 -3.55 9.84 2.03
CA GLN A 102 -4.22 9.38 3.25
C GLN A 102 -5.60 10.03 3.40
N ASP A 103 -5.74 11.31 3.09
CA ASP A 103 -7.03 12.00 3.10
C ASP A 103 -8.04 11.32 2.16
N MET A 104 -7.56 10.88 0.98
CA MET A 104 -8.37 10.13 0.02
C MET A 104 -8.77 8.76 0.58
N LEU A 105 -7.83 8.02 1.18
CA LEU A 105 -8.10 6.70 1.76
C LEU A 105 -9.07 6.78 2.95
N VAL A 106 -8.97 7.82 3.78
CA VAL A 106 -9.92 8.08 4.89
C VAL A 106 -11.31 8.37 4.34
N TYR A 107 -11.42 9.21 3.31
CA TYR A 107 -12.70 9.50 2.67
C TYR A 107 -13.35 8.24 2.08
N LEU A 108 -12.58 7.44 1.32
CA LEU A 108 -13.07 6.18 0.76
C LEU A 108 -13.43 5.17 1.85
N LYS A 109 -12.66 5.12 2.94
CA LYS A 109 -12.98 4.28 4.09
C LYS A 109 -14.35 4.65 4.65
N ASN A 110 -14.68 5.92 4.78
CA ASN A 110 -16.00 6.33 5.27
C ASN A 110 -17.14 5.91 4.34
N ILE A 111 -16.91 5.85 3.02
CA ILE A 111 -17.91 5.39 2.04
C ILE A 111 -18.09 3.88 2.08
N PHE A 112 -17.00 3.12 2.17
CA PHE A 112 -17.01 1.65 2.09
C PHE A 112 -17.08 0.94 3.43
N SER A 113 -16.97 1.65 4.56
CA SER A 113 -17.06 1.03 5.88
C SER A 113 -18.50 0.65 6.18
N ASP A 114 -18.71 -0.62 6.49
CA ASP A 114 -19.89 -1.05 7.24
C ASP A 114 -19.73 -0.59 8.69
N LEU A 115 -20.53 0.41 9.11
CA LEU A 115 -20.52 0.95 10.47
C LEU A 115 -20.82 -0.14 11.52
N ASN A 116 -21.56 -1.18 11.13
CA ASN A 116 -21.94 -2.27 12.01
C ASN A 116 -20.97 -3.46 11.94
N LYS A 117 -19.87 -3.36 11.19
CA LYS A 117 -18.97 -4.50 10.93
C LYS A 117 -18.49 -5.17 12.21
N GLY A 118 -18.07 -4.40 13.21
CA GLY A 118 -17.61 -4.94 14.50
C GLY A 118 -18.73 -5.61 15.29
N CYS A 119 -19.93 -5.02 15.31
CA CYS A 119 -21.11 -5.61 15.94
C CYS A 119 -21.53 -6.91 15.24
N ASN A 120 -21.56 -6.90 13.91
CA ASN A 120 -21.87 -8.05 13.07
C ASN A 120 -20.84 -9.18 13.27
N ALA A 121 -19.55 -8.84 13.29
CA ALA A 121 -18.47 -9.79 13.54
C ALA A 121 -18.58 -10.41 14.94
N ARG A 122 -18.89 -9.61 15.97
CA ARG A 122 -19.09 -10.11 17.34
C ARG A 122 -20.29 -11.03 17.44
N GLN A 123 -21.41 -10.67 16.80
CA GLN A 123 -22.59 -11.54 16.75
C GLN A 123 -22.28 -12.86 16.04
N GLN A 124 -21.55 -12.82 14.92
CA GLN A 124 -21.14 -14.03 14.20
C GLN A 124 -20.16 -14.87 15.02
N TYR A 125 -19.20 -14.25 15.69
CA TYR A 125 -18.23 -14.89 16.58
C TYR A 125 -18.93 -15.67 17.70
N ASN A 126 -19.85 -15.01 18.43
CA ASN A 126 -20.59 -15.63 19.53
C ASN A 126 -21.50 -16.80 19.09
N ASN A 127 -21.92 -16.78 17.82
CA ASN A 127 -22.76 -17.82 17.24
C ASN A 127 -21.94 -18.89 16.49
N LEU A 128 -20.63 -18.69 16.33
CA LEU A 128 -19.77 -19.58 15.57
C LEU A 128 -19.63 -20.90 16.33
N LYS A 129 -20.11 -21.98 15.73
CA LYS A 129 -19.99 -23.34 16.26
C LYS A 129 -19.61 -24.26 15.12
N MET A 130 -18.71 -25.22 15.40
CA MET A 130 -18.38 -26.24 14.43
C MET A 130 -19.55 -27.23 14.33
N VAL A 131 -20.09 -27.43 13.12
CA VAL A 131 -21.17 -28.40 12.89
C VAL A 131 -20.57 -29.73 12.42
N SER A 132 -21.28 -30.83 12.67
CA SER A 132 -20.88 -32.15 12.17
C SER A 132 -20.71 -32.13 10.65
N GLY A 133 -19.52 -32.49 10.18
CA GLY A 133 -19.13 -32.47 8.77
C GLY A 133 -18.30 -31.26 8.34
N ASP A 134 -18.17 -30.23 9.18
CA ASP A 134 -17.29 -29.09 8.89
C ASP A 134 -15.82 -29.48 8.96
N LYS A 135 -15.02 -28.86 8.10
CA LYS A 135 -13.56 -28.99 8.14
C LYS A 135 -13.04 -28.08 9.25
N PHE A 136 -12.36 -28.67 10.24
CA PHE A 136 -11.81 -27.94 11.39
C PHE A 136 -10.99 -26.70 10.98
N TYR A 137 -10.16 -26.78 9.93
CA TYR A 137 -9.36 -25.63 9.51
C TYR A 137 -10.20 -24.46 8.97
N ILE A 138 -11.36 -24.71 8.36
CA ILE A 138 -12.29 -23.66 7.92
C ILE A 138 -12.91 -22.97 9.12
N PHE A 139 -13.33 -23.77 10.12
CA PHE A 139 -13.83 -23.23 11.39
C PHE A 139 -12.80 -22.33 12.07
N ILE A 140 -11.54 -22.80 12.19
CA ILE A 140 -10.46 -22.02 12.81
C ILE A 140 -10.14 -20.74 12.03
N LEU A 141 -10.13 -20.77 10.70
CA LEU A 141 -9.94 -19.57 9.88
C LEU A 141 -11.04 -18.53 10.14
N ASN A 142 -12.30 -18.97 10.18
CA ASN A 142 -13.44 -18.09 10.46
C ASN A 142 -13.40 -17.56 11.90
N PHE A 143 -13.03 -18.40 12.87
CA PHE A 143 -12.88 -18.02 14.26
C PHE A 143 -11.86 -16.89 14.42
N TYR A 144 -10.64 -17.05 13.89
CA TYR A 144 -9.61 -16.02 13.96
C TYR A 144 -10.01 -14.74 13.23
N TYR A 145 -10.59 -14.86 12.04
CA TYR A 145 -11.06 -13.72 11.27
C TYR A 145 -12.10 -12.91 12.06
N LEU A 146 -13.12 -13.57 12.62
CA LEU A 146 -14.18 -12.94 13.38
C LEU A 146 -13.69 -12.35 14.71
N ALA A 147 -12.78 -13.03 15.40
CA ALA A 147 -12.19 -12.53 16.65
C ALA A 147 -11.47 -11.19 16.45
N VAL A 148 -10.65 -11.10 15.40
CA VAL A 148 -9.92 -9.88 15.03
C VAL A 148 -10.89 -8.77 14.62
N GLU A 149 -11.87 -9.07 13.77
CA GLU A 149 -12.85 -8.08 13.31
C GLU A 149 -13.79 -7.60 14.43
N ALA A 150 -14.09 -8.46 15.41
CA ALA A 150 -14.89 -8.13 16.59
C ALA A 150 -14.09 -7.43 17.71
N GLY A 151 -12.76 -7.32 17.55
CA GLY A 151 -11.85 -6.73 18.53
C GLY A 151 -11.80 -7.52 19.84
N ILE A 152 -11.86 -8.86 19.78
CA ILE A 152 -11.72 -9.73 20.95
C ILE A 152 -10.23 -9.83 21.30
N ASP A 153 -9.90 -9.67 22.58
CA ASP A 153 -8.52 -9.79 23.04
C ASP A 153 -7.98 -11.22 22.80
N PRO A 154 -6.79 -11.38 22.20
CA PRO A 154 -6.17 -12.67 21.95
C PRO A 154 -6.08 -13.60 23.16
N ASP A 155 -6.00 -13.05 24.37
CA ASP A 155 -5.90 -13.84 25.60
C ASP A 155 -7.17 -14.68 25.85
N TYR A 156 -8.33 -14.22 25.39
CA TYR A 156 -9.62 -14.94 25.54
C TYR A 156 -9.89 -15.95 24.43
N TRP A 157 -9.14 -15.92 23.33
CA TRP A 157 -9.43 -16.76 22.17
C TRP A 157 -9.34 -18.25 22.47
N LYS A 158 -8.44 -18.65 23.38
CA LYS A 158 -8.26 -20.05 23.77
C LYS A 158 -9.42 -20.56 24.62
N GLU A 159 -10.04 -19.70 25.43
CA GLU A 159 -11.18 -20.07 26.27
C GLU A 159 -12.43 -20.28 25.41
N ASP A 160 -12.60 -19.50 24.34
CA ASP A 160 -13.74 -19.59 23.42
C ASP A 160 -13.64 -20.76 22.41
N LEU A 161 -12.49 -21.44 22.34
CA LEU A 161 -12.22 -22.57 21.46
C LEU A 161 -12.63 -23.94 22.05
N TYR A 162 -12.97 -24.00 23.33
CA TYR A 162 -13.30 -25.21 24.10
C TYR A 162 -14.63 -25.11 24.83
#